data_AF-A0A5A7PQX5-F1
#
_entry.id   AF-A0A5A7PQX5-F1
#
_cell.length_a   1.000
_cell.length_b   1.000
_cell.length_c   1.000
_cell.angle_alpha   90.00
_cell.angle_beta   90.00
_cell.angle_gamma   90.00
#
_symmetry.space_group_name_H-M   'P 1'
#
loop_
_entity.id
_entity.type
_entity.pdbx_description
1 polymer ?
#
loop_
_entity_poly.entity_id
_entity_poly.type
_entity_poly.pdbx_seq_one_letter_code
_entity_poly.pdbx_strand_id
1 'polypeptide(L)'
;MEDERKRKRKQSNRESARRSRMRKQQRLDELSGQVNQLEEENKKVMKMIDGASQLYLDFASENNVLRAQAVELTDRLRSLNSVIHIASEVSGMAFDVPDVPSSDSLLEPWKLPCPMQAIPADMLI
;
A
#
# COMPACT_ATOMS: atom_id res chain seq x y z
N MET A 1 -19.82 -62.18 -37.87
CA MET A 1 -19.73 -61.61 -36.50
C MET A 1 -18.63 -60.55 -36.37
N GLU A 2 -17.47 -60.71 -37.00
CA GLU A 2 -16.37 -59.72 -36.92
C GLU A 2 -16.68 -58.37 -37.56
N ASP A 3 -17.40 -58.34 -38.70
CA ASP A 3 -17.74 -57.08 -39.38
C ASP A 3 -18.64 -56.17 -38.54
N GLU A 4 -19.62 -56.75 -37.83
CA GLU A 4 -20.48 -55.98 -36.93
C GLU A 4 -19.69 -55.44 -35.73
N ARG A 5 -18.74 -56.22 -35.20
CA ARG A 5 -17.82 -55.75 -34.14
C ARG A 5 -16.96 -54.58 -34.65
N LYS A 6 -16.44 -54.67 -35.88
CA LYS A 6 -15.64 -53.61 -36.52
C LYS A 6 -16.47 -52.35 -36.75
N ARG A 7 -17.72 -52.49 -37.21
CA ARG A 7 -18.68 -51.39 -37.38
C ARG A 7 -18.97 -50.68 -36.06
N LYS A 8 -19.30 -51.44 -35.01
CA LYS A 8 -19.51 -50.91 -33.64
C LYS A 8 -18.29 -50.19 -33.09
N ARG A 9 -17.08 -50.72 -33.28
CA ARG A 9 -15.82 -50.05 -32.86
C ARG A 9 -15.61 -48.72 -33.58
N LYS A 10 -15.86 -48.64 -34.89
CA LYS A 10 -15.76 -47.38 -35.64
C LYS A 10 -16.73 -46.33 -35.12
N GLN A 11 -17.97 -46.71 -34.82
CA GLN A 11 -18.98 -45.80 -34.27
C GLN A 11 -18.59 -45.31 -32.86
N SER A 12 -18.18 -46.23 -31.98
CA SER A 12 -17.73 -45.90 -30.62
C SER A 12 -16.46 -45.03 -30.60
N ASN A 13 -15.47 -45.32 -31.47
CA ASN A 13 -14.28 -44.48 -31.60
C ASN A 13 -14.61 -43.08 -32.14
N ARG A 14 -15.53 -42.99 -33.11
CA ARG A 14 -15.97 -41.69 -33.62
C ARG A 14 -16.63 -40.87 -32.52
N GLU A 15 -17.49 -41.48 -31.73
CA GLU A 15 -18.17 -40.80 -30.63
C GLU A 15 -17.21 -40.40 -29.50
N SER A 16 -16.29 -41.29 -29.11
CA SER A 16 -15.28 -40.98 -28.07
C SER A 16 -14.31 -39.89 -28.52
N ALA A 17 -13.88 -39.88 -29.79
CA ALA A 17 -13.07 -38.80 -30.36
C ALA A 17 -13.84 -37.45 -30.33
N ARG A 18 -15.14 -37.45 -30.68
CA ARG A 18 -15.98 -36.26 -30.58
C ARG A 18 -16.10 -35.77 -29.13
N ARG A 19 -16.42 -36.66 -28.18
CA ARG A 19 -16.51 -36.32 -26.74
C ARG A 19 -15.18 -35.79 -26.19
N SER A 20 -14.07 -36.38 -26.61
CA SER A 20 -12.72 -35.91 -26.24
C SER A 20 -12.45 -34.49 -26.74
N ARG A 21 -12.77 -34.19 -28.01
CA ARG A 21 -12.66 -32.83 -28.56
C ARG A 21 -13.55 -31.83 -27.83
N MET A 22 -14.80 -32.20 -27.57
CA MET A 22 -15.73 -31.34 -26.82
C MET A 22 -15.22 -31.01 -25.41
N ARG A 23 -14.74 -32.01 -24.65
CA ARG A 23 -14.17 -31.75 -23.32
C ARG A 23 -12.93 -30.85 -23.35
N LYS A 24 -12.07 -31.03 -24.35
CA LYS A 24 -10.90 -30.14 -24.53
C LYS A 24 -11.34 -28.71 -24.85
N GLN A 25 -12.36 -28.53 -25.69
CA GLN A 25 -12.90 -27.20 -26.00
C GLN A 25 -13.47 -26.54 -24.74
N GLN A 26 -14.31 -27.25 -23.99
CA GLN A 26 -14.89 -26.74 -22.73
C GLN A 26 -13.80 -26.30 -21.75
N ARG A 27 -12.74 -27.09 -21.59
CA ARG A 27 -11.61 -26.72 -20.71
C ARG A 27 -10.86 -25.48 -21.20
N LEU A 28 -10.74 -25.29 -22.51
CA LEU A 28 -10.13 -24.07 -23.07
C LEU A 28 -11.03 -22.84 -22.83
N ASP A 29 -12.34 -23.01 -23.01
CA ASP A 29 -13.31 -21.93 -22.77
C ASP A 29 -13.34 -21.54 -21.29
N GLU A 30 -13.33 -22.52 -20.37
CA GLU A 30 -13.23 -22.31 -18.93
C GLU A 30 -11.95 -21.56 -18.55
N LEU A 31 -10.79 -21.98 -19.08
CA LEU A 31 -9.51 -21.33 -18.79
C LEU A 31 -9.47 -19.90 -19.34
N SER A 32 -10.01 -19.68 -20.54
CA SER A 32 -10.14 -18.34 -21.12
C SER A 32 -11.02 -17.43 -20.25
N GLY A 33 -12.13 -17.97 -19.74
CA GLY A 33 -12.98 -17.28 -18.78
C GLY A 33 -12.24 -16.88 -17.50
N GLN A 34 -11.45 -17.79 -16.93
CA GLN A 34 -10.63 -17.51 -15.73
C GLN A 34 -9.58 -16.43 -15.99
N VAL A 35 -8.91 -16.45 -17.14
CA VAL A 35 -7.94 -15.40 -17.51
C VAL A 35 -8.63 -14.04 -17.58
N ASN A 36 -9.77 -13.94 -18.26
CA ASN A 36 -10.50 -12.69 -18.38
C ASN A 36 -10.95 -12.15 -17.01
N GLN A 37 -11.43 -13.03 -16.13
CA GLN A 37 -11.82 -12.67 -14.77
C GLN A 37 -10.62 -12.13 -13.97
N LEU A 38 -9.49 -12.85 -13.99
CA LEU A 38 -8.28 -12.43 -13.29
C LEU A 38 -7.73 -11.11 -13.84
N GLU A 39 -7.81 -10.87 -15.14
CA GLU A 39 -7.43 -9.59 -15.74
C GLU A 39 -8.32 -8.43 -15.25
N GLU A 40 -9.63 -8.66 -15.11
CA GLU A 40 -10.56 -7.66 -14.58
C GLU A 40 -10.30 -7.38 -13.09
N GLU A 41 -10.10 -8.43 -12.30
CA GLU A 41 -9.75 -8.31 -10.88
C GLU A 41 -8.42 -7.57 -10.70
N ASN A 42 -7.40 -7.87 -11.50
CA ASN A 42 -6.12 -7.20 -11.46
C ASN A 42 -6.26 -5.70 -11.81
N LYS A 43 -7.02 -5.36 -12.85
CA LYS A 43 -7.33 -3.95 -13.19
C LYS A 43 -8.03 -3.23 -12.05
N LYS A 44 -8.94 -3.89 -11.33
CA LYS A 44 -9.62 -3.32 -10.16
C LYS A 44 -8.65 -3.05 -9.02
N VAL A 45 -7.78 -4.00 -8.70
CA VAL A 45 -6.76 -3.86 -7.65
C VAL A 45 -5.79 -2.72 -7.99
N MET A 46 -5.33 -2.63 -9.24
CA MET A 46 -4.47 -1.51 -9.68
C MET A 46 -5.13 -0.15 -9.46
N LYS A 47 -6.40 0.01 -9.86
CA LYS A 47 -7.14 1.26 -9.62
C LYS A 47 -7.26 1.61 -8.13
N MET A 48 -7.42 0.62 -7.27
CA MET A 48 -7.47 0.83 -5.81
C MET A 48 -6.10 1.28 -5.28
N ILE A 49 -5.01 0.68 -5.77
CA ILE A 49 -3.64 1.07 -5.40
C ILE A 49 -3.36 2.51 -5.85
N ASP A 50 -3.72 2.86 -7.08
CA ASP A 50 -3.54 4.21 -7.61
C ASP A 50 -4.30 5.24 -6.76
N GLY A 51 -5.56 4.95 -6.44
CA GLY A 51 -6.37 5.82 -5.58
C GLY A 51 -5.81 5.97 -4.17
N ALA A 52 -5.37 4.87 -3.55
CA ALA A 52 -4.75 4.91 -2.22
C ALA A 52 -3.41 5.67 -2.24
N SER A 53 -2.63 5.53 -3.31
CA SER A 53 -1.36 6.24 -3.49
C SER A 53 -1.59 7.75 -3.60
N GLN A 54 -2.61 8.18 -4.36
CA GLN A 54 -2.95 9.60 -4.46
C GLN A 54 -3.37 10.17 -3.10
N LEU A 55 -4.28 9.48 -2.39
CA LEU A 55 -4.71 9.91 -1.06
C LEU A 55 -3.52 10.01 -0.09
N TYR A 56 -2.60 9.03 -0.13
CA TYR A 56 -1.39 9.07 0.68
C TYR A 56 -0.53 10.30 0.38
N LEU A 57 -0.32 10.63 -0.90
CA LEU A 57 0.44 11.81 -1.30
C LEU A 57 -0.23 13.10 -0.81
N ASP A 58 -1.55 13.20 -0.93
CA ASP A 58 -2.32 14.35 -0.46
C ASP A 58 -2.17 14.49 1.07
N PHE A 59 -2.37 13.42 1.83
CA PHE A 59 -2.18 13.42 3.28
C PHE A 59 -0.74 13.72 3.70
N ALA A 60 0.26 13.19 2.98
CA ALA A 60 1.66 13.48 3.24
C ALA A 60 1.99 14.97 3.02
N SER A 61 1.38 15.59 1.99
CA SER A 61 1.52 17.02 1.74
C SER A 61 0.91 17.87 2.85
N GLU A 62 -0.32 17.55 3.28
CA GLU A 62 -0.99 18.22 4.40
C GLU A 62 -0.20 18.05 5.70
N ASN A 63 0.31 16.84 5.95
CA ASN A 63 1.14 16.56 7.12
C ASN A 63 2.42 17.40 7.12
N ASN A 64 3.07 17.57 5.97
CA ASN A 64 4.25 18.43 5.84
C ASN A 64 3.93 19.89 6.11
N VAL A 65 2.77 20.39 5.66
CA VAL A 65 2.32 21.75 5.98
C VAL A 65 2.10 21.92 7.49
N LEU A 66 1.39 20.99 8.11
CA LEU A 66 1.14 21.02 9.57
C LEU A 66 2.45 20.96 10.36
N ARG A 67 3.40 20.12 9.92
CA ARG A 67 4.74 20.04 10.49
C ARG A 67 5.49 21.37 10.39
N ALA A 68 5.50 22.00 9.22
CA ALA A 68 6.13 23.30 9.04
C ALA A 68 5.51 24.38 9.94
N GLN A 69 4.18 24.41 10.05
CA GLN A 69 3.46 25.32 10.95
C GLN A 69 3.80 25.06 12.42
N ALA A 70 3.91 23.79 12.83
CA ALA A 70 4.31 23.43 14.19
C ALA A 70 5.72 23.95 14.51
N VAL A 71 6.68 23.76 13.60
CA VAL A 71 8.05 24.30 13.74
C VAL A 71 8.03 25.82 13.89
N GLU A 72 7.32 26.52 13.00
CA GLU A 72 7.24 27.98 13.01
C GLU A 72 6.68 28.50 14.34
N LEU A 73 5.59 27.91 14.83
CA LEU A 73 4.97 28.29 16.10
C LEU A 73 5.89 27.99 17.29
N THR A 74 6.55 26.83 17.30
CA THR A 74 7.51 26.47 18.34
C THR A 74 8.71 27.43 18.38
N ASP A 75 9.25 27.81 17.22
CA ASP A 75 10.36 28.75 17.15
C ASP A 75 9.94 30.16 17.58
N ARG A 76 8.72 30.61 17.21
CA ARG A 76 8.14 31.87 17.69
C ARG A 76 7.97 31.88 19.21
N LEU A 77 7.45 30.79 19.79
CA LEU A 77 7.31 30.65 21.24
C LEU A 77 8.67 30.69 21.94
N ARG A 78 9.68 29.98 21.43
CA ARG A 78 11.04 30.02 21.98
C ARG A 78 11.66 31.42 21.90
N SER A 79 11.43 32.14 20.80
CA SER A 79 11.86 33.54 20.66
C SER A 79 11.22 34.45 21.71
N LEU A 80 9.91 34.32 21.92
CA LEU A 80 9.20 35.08 22.96
C LEU A 80 9.68 34.73 24.37
N ASN A 81 9.89 33.44 24.66
CA ASN A 81 10.44 32.98 25.94
C ASN A 81 11.83 33.59 26.17
N SER A 82 12.69 33.64 25.15
CA SER A 82 14.01 34.28 25.22
C SER A 82 13.91 35.77 25.56
N VAL A 83 13.00 36.50 24.93
CA VAL A 83 12.74 37.92 25.24
C VAL A 83 12.29 38.11 26.69
N ILE A 84 11.43 37.22 27.19
CA ILE A 84 10.97 37.26 28.59
C ILE A 84 12.14 37.00 29.55
N HIS A 85 13.01 36.03 29.26
CA HIS A 85 14.21 35.79 30.06
C HIS A 85 15.13 37.02 30.12
N ILE A 86 15.37 37.68 28.98
CA ILE A 86 16.15 38.93 28.94
C ILE A 86 15.47 40.02 29.79
N ALA A 87 14.14 40.19 29.68
CA ALA A 87 13.41 41.17 30.47
C ALA A 87 13.43 40.85 31.98
N SER A 88 13.39 39.56 32.35
CA SER A 88 13.55 39.08 33.72
C SER A 88 14.89 39.50 34.31
N GLU A 89 15.97 39.28 33.57
CA GLU A 89 17.33 39.65 33.99
C GLU A 89 17.48 41.16 34.20
N VAL A 90 16.91 41.98 33.31
CA VAL A 90 16.97 43.45 33.40
C VAL A 90 16.11 44.00 34.54
N SER A 91 14.92 43.44 34.75
CA SER A 91 13.97 43.93 35.75
C SER A 91 14.18 43.37 37.17
N GLY A 92 14.96 42.30 37.30
CA GLY A 92 15.13 41.57 38.56
C GLY A 92 13.88 40.81 39.01
N MET A 93 12.84 40.74 38.18
CA MET A 93 11.63 39.96 38.44
C MET A 93 11.74 38.58 37.79
N ALA A 94 11.48 37.52 38.56
CA ALA A 94 11.47 36.16 38.04
C ALA A 94 10.13 35.86 37.35
N PHE A 95 10.18 35.50 36.07
CA PHE A 95 9.04 34.97 35.32
C PHE A 95 9.19 33.45 35.20
N ASP A 96 8.16 32.69 35.58
CA ASP A 96 8.12 31.23 35.40
C ASP A 96 7.69 30.91 33.97
N VAL A 97 8.68 30.68 33.09
CA VAL A 97 8.46 30.42 31.66
C VAL A 97 8.64 28.93 31.40
N PRO A 98 7.61 28.23 30.88
CA PRO A 98 7.72 26.81 30.57
C PRO A 98 8.75 26.51 29.46
N ASP A 99 9.55 25.48 29.67
CA ASP A 99 10.46 24.96 28.65
C ASP A 99 9.68 24.33 27.49
N VAL A 100 9.88 24.87 26.29
CA VAL A 100 9.26 24.36 25.06
C VAL A 100 10.23 23.34 24.42
N PRO A 101 9.78 22.11 24.11
CA PRO A 101 10.61 21.11 23.44
C PRO A 101 11.20 21.59 22.11
N SER A 102 12.35 21.04 21.72
CA SER A 102 12.95 21.28 20.40
C SER A 102 12.02 20.82 19.27
N SER A 103 12.03 21.57 18.16
CA SER A 103 11.23 21.27 16.96
C SER A 103 11.47 19.85 16.45
N ASP A 104 12.72 19.36 16.49
CA ASP A 104 13.06 17.99 16.05
C ASP A 104 12.36 16.90 16.86
N SER A 105 12.18 17.09 18.16
CA SER A 105 11.50 16.10 19.03
C SER A 105 9.99 16.02 18.75
N LEU A 106 9.38 17.12 18.31
CA LEU A 106 7.95 17.19 18.00
C LEU A 106 7.61 16.62 16.62
N LEU A 107 8.58 16.63 15.69
CA LEU A 107 8.40 16.16 14.32
C LEU A 107 8.60 14.66 14.16
N GLU A 108 9.24 14.01 15.13
CA GLU A 108 9.60 12.59 15.09
C GLU A 108 8.98 11.72 16.20
N PRO A 109 7.68 11.89 16.56
CA PRO A 109 7.08 11.14 17.67
C PRO A 109 7.01 9.62 17.42
N TRP A 110 7.16 9.20 16.16
CA TRP A 110 7.06 7.81 15.72
C TRP A 110 8.38 7.22 15.24
N LYS A 111 9.53 7.86 15.50
CA LYS A 111 10.81 7.18 15.26
C LYS A 111 10.95 6.02 16.24
N LEU A 112 10.50 4.86 15.77
CA LEU A 112 10.78 3.58 16.40
C LEU A 112 12.31 3.42 16.47
N PRO A 113 12.88 2.97 17.61
CA PRO A 113 14.32 2.74 17.76
C PRO A 113 14.92 1.68 16.83
N CYS A 114 14.16 1.13 15.89
CA CYS A 114 14.55 -0.02 15.09
C CYS A 114 14.48 0.33 13.60
N PRO A 115 15.57 0.14 12.83
CA PRO A 115 15.48 0.21 11.38
C PRO A 115 14.59 -0.95 10.91
N MET A 116 13.57 -0.62 10.12
CA MET A 116 12.77 -1.63 9.41
C MET A 116 13.72 -2.34 8.45
N GLN A 117 14.24 -3.50 8.86
CA GLN A 117 15.10 -4.30 7.99
C GLN A 117 14.29 -4.65 6.75
N ALA A 118 14.76 -4.20 5.59
CA ALA A 118 14.20 -4.63 4.32
C ALA A 118 14.24 -6.16 4.30
N ILE A 119 13.08 -6.80 4.18
CA ILE A 119 13.01 -8.24 3.97
C ILE A 119 13.68 -8.48 2.61
N PRO A 120 14.84 -9.17 2.55
CA PRO A 120 15.48 -9.49 1.29
C PRO A 120 14.50 -10.28 0.43
N ALA A 121 14.44 -9.97 -0.87
CA ALA A 121 13.56 -10.64 -1.83
C ALA A 121 13.68 -12.18 -1.81
N ASP A 122 14.82 -12.68 -1.32
CA ASP A 122 15.20 -14.07 -1.18
C ASP A 122 14.37 -14.84 -0.14
N MET A 123 13.62 -14.14 0.73
CA MET A 123 12.79 -14.74 1.80
C MET A 123 11.31 -14.93 1.41
N LEU A 124 10.93 -14.65 0.15
CA LEU A 124 9.55 -14.67 -0.35
C LEU A 124 9.19 -15.93 -1.18
N ILE A 125 9.81 -17.08 -0.91
CA ILE A 125 9.53 -18.36 -1.60
C ILE A 125 8.61 -19.24 -0.77
#